data_AF-A0A524F769-F1
#
_entry.id   AF-A0A524F769-F1
#
_cell.length_a   1.000
_cell.length_b   1.000
_cell.length_c   1.000
_cell.angle_alpha   90.00
_cell.angle_beta   90.00
_cell.angle_gamma   90.00
#
_symmetry.space_group_name_H-M   'P 1'
#
loop_
_entity.id
_entity.type
_entity.pdbx_description
1 polymer ?
#
loop_
_entity_poly.entity_id
_entity_poly.type
_entity_poly.pdbx_seq_one_letter_code
_entity_poly.pdbx_strand_id
1 'polypeptide(L)' 'MSTQQELDAMAKEISSLRNLPYSIKIEKIEGEKLYCRSSWGNHIVYIKKNDKYYLESEL' A
#
# COMPACT_ATOMS: atom_id res chain seq x y z
N MET A 1 -7.55 13.73 13.63
CA MET A 1 -6.17 13.76 13.15
C MET A 1 -6.18 13.20 11.74
N SER A 2 -5.45 13.83 10.82
CA SER A 2 -5.70 13.75 9.38
C SER A 2 -5.47 12.34 8.82
N THR A 3 -6.52 11.72 8.28
CA THR A 3 -6.51 10.42 7.58
C THR A 3 -5.37 10.29 6.56
N GLN A 4 -4.95 11.39 5.95
CA GLN A 4 -3.83 11.40 4.99
C GLN A 4 -2.49 10.98 5.61
N GLN A 5 -2.26 11.28 6.89
CA GLN A 5 -1.00 10.99 7.59
C GLN A 5 -0.88 9.48 7.90
N GLU A 6 -2.00 8.82 8.21
CA GLU A 6 -2.07 7.37 8.42
C GLU A 6 -1.82 6.59 7.11
N LEU A 7 -2.38 7.07 6.00
CA LEU A 7 -2.15 6.50 4.67
C LEU A 7 -0.67 6.60 4.25
N ASP A 8 -0.02 7.72 4.57
CA ASP A 8 1.40 7.91 4.25
C ASP A 8 2.28 6.97 5.08
N ALA A 9 1.95 6.78 6.36
CA ALA A 9 2.65 5.83 7.23
C ALA A 9 2.53 4.38 6.71
N MET A 10 1.31 3.94 6.37
CA MET A 10 1.09 2.59 5.82
C MET A 10 1.80 2.39 4.47
N ALA A 11 1.78 3.39 3.60
CA ALA A 11 2.49 3.32 2.32
C ALA A 11 4.01 3.15 2.52
N LYS A 12 4.56 3.84 3.52
CA LYS A 12 5.97 3.73 3.91
C LYS A 12 6.30 2.38 4.54
N GLU A 13 5.40 1.83 5.36
CA GLU A 13 5.52 0.47 5.89
C GLU A 13 5.55 -0.57 4.76
N ILE A 14 4.62 -0.49 3.81
CA ILE A 14 4.57 -1.41 2.65
C ILE A 14 5.86 -1.30 1.83
N SER A 15 6.32 -0.08 1.55
CA SER A 15 7.58 0.16 0.82
C SER A 15 8.79 -0.46 1.53
N SER A 16 8.86 -0.34 2.85
CA SER A 16 9.90 -0.94 3.68
C SER A 16 9.83 -2.47 3.71
N LEU A 17 8.64 -3.03 3.97
CA LEU A 17 8.42 -4.48 4.08
C LEU A 17 8.64 -5.22 2.76
N ARG A 18 8.24 -4.62 1.64
CA ARG A 18 8.40 -5.19 0.29
C ARG A 18 9.72 -4.79 -0.37
N ASN A 19 10.54 -3.97 0.28
CA ASN A 19 11.78 -3.40 -0.26
C ASN A 19 11.57 -2.81 -1.67
N LEU A 20 10.52 -1.98 -1.83
CA LEU A 20 10.16 -1.43 -3.12
C LEU A 20 11.20 -0.39 -3.57
N PRO A 21 11.70 -0.46 -4.82
CA PRO A 21 12.61 0.57 -5.36
C PRO A 21 11.89 1.88 -5.71
N TYR A 22 10.61 2.03 -5.33
CA TYR A 22 9.75 3.14 -5.65
C TYR A 22 8.81 3.47 -4.49
N SER A 23 8.37 4.72 -4.46
CA SER A 23 7.33 5.15 -3.54
C SER A 23 5.95 4.75 -4.05
N ILE A 24 5.06 4.47 -3.11
CA ILE A 24 3.65 4.24 -3.36
C ILE A 24 2.83 5.21 -2.52
N LYS A 25 1.62 5.51 -2.97
CA LYS A 25 0.65 6.32 -2.24
C LYS A 25 -0.65 5.54 -2.13
N ILE A 26 -1.18 5.37 -0.93
CA ILE A 26 -2.50 4.76 -0.77
C ILE A 26 -3.56 5.80 -1.12
N GLU A 27 -4.40 5.48 -2.11
CA GLU A 27 -5.52 6.32 -2.56
C GLU A 27 -6.82 5.91 -1.87
N LYS A 28 -7.02 4.61 -1.64
CA LYS A 28 -8.26 4.07 -1.06
C LYS A 28 -7.98 2.80 -0.25
N ILE A 29 -8.75 2.59 0.81
CA ILE A 29 -8.76 1.34 1.58
C ILE A 29 -10.18 0.79 1.54
N GLU A 30 -10.33 -0.48 1.16
CA GLU A 30 -11.60 -1.22 1.21
C GLU A 30 -11.41 -2.53 1.97
N GLY A 31 -11.80 -2.53 3.24
CA GLY A 31 -11.59 -3.67 4.13
C GLY A 31 -10.11 -3.99 4.28
N GLU A 32 -9.68 -5.15 3.77
CA GLU A 32 -8.29 -5.60 3.79
C GLU A 32 -7.48 -5.16 2.56
N LYS A 33 -8.13 -4.56 1.55
CA LYS A 33 -7.50 -4.12 0.31
C LYS A 33 -7.06 -2.66 0.39
N LEU A 34 -5.81 -2.40 0.06
CA LEU A 34 -5.20 -1.09 -0.07
C LEU A 34 -4.94 -0.82 -1.55
N TYR A 35 -5.67 0.15 -2.10
CA TYR A 35 -5.46 0.63 -3.46
C TYR A 35 -4.36 1.68 -3.43
N CYS A 36 -3.20 1.29 -3.94
CA CYS A 36 -2.02 2.11 -3.99
C CYS A 36 -1.73 2.55 -5.42
N ARG A 37 -1.11 3.71 -5.56
CA ARG A 37 -0.56 4.21 -6.81
C ARG A 37 0.95 4.37 -6.68
N SER A 38 1.70 3.76 -7.59
CA SER A 38 3.16 3.95 -7.63
C SER A 38 3.52 5.32 -8.18
N SER A 39 4.74 5.77 -7.89
CA SER A 39 5.32 6.98 -8.51
C SER A 39 5.35 6.93 -10.03
N TRP A 40 5.31 5.73 -10.63
CA TRP A 40 5.27 5.53 -12.08
C TRP A 40 3.85 5.57 -12.67
N GLY A 41 2.83 5.77 -11.83
CA GLY A 41 1.43 5.86 -12.25
C GLY A 41 0.68 4.52 -12.30
N ASN A 42 1.33 3.40 -11.95
CA ASN A 42 0.68 2.09 -11.90
C ASN A 42 -0.22 1.97 -10.68
N HIS A 43 -1.40 1.38 -10.86
CA HIS A 43 -2.27 1.01 -9.76
C HIS A 43 -1.89 -0.38 -9.24
N ILE A 44 -1.71 -0.47 -7.92
CA ILE A 44 -1.26 -1.66 -7.22
C ILE A 44 -2.21 -1.91 -6.06
N VAL A 45 -2.82 -3.09 -6.01
CA VAL A 45 -3.69 -3.47 -4.89
C VAL A 45 -2.89 -4.36 -3.95
N TYR A 46 -2.71 -3.90 -2.71
CA TYR A 46 -2.14 -4.69 -1.63
C TYR A 46 -3.24 -5.24 -0.74
N ILE A 47 -3.07 -6.44 -0.22
CA ILE A 47 -3.98 -7.09 0.72
C ILE A 47 -3.22 -7.28 2.03
N LYS A 48 -3.75 -6.71 3.12
CA LYS A 48 -3.18 -6.88 4.47
C LYS A 48 -3.68 -8.20 5.06
N LYS A 49 -2.78 -9.15 5.32
CA LYS A 49 -3.07 -10.42 6.01
C LYS A 49 -1.97 -10.72 7.03
N ASN A 50 -2.35 -11.00 8.29
CA ASN A 50 -1.43 -11.41 9.36
C ASN A 50 -0.17 -10.52 9.43
N ASP A 51 -0.37 -9.20 9.47
CA ASP A 51 0.71 -8.19 9.56
C ASP A 51 1.61 -8.05 8.32
N LYS A 52 1.33 -8.78 7.24
CA LYS A 52 2.04 -8.69 5.97
C LYS A 52 1.15 -8.12 4.86
N TYR A 53 1.80 -7.52 3.86
CA TYR A 53 1.14 -6.98 2.67
C TYR A 53 1.47 -7.84 1.45
N TYR A 54 0.44 -8.38 0.82
CA TYR A 54 0.54 -9.22 -0.39
C TYR A 54 -0.01 -8.46 -1.59
N LEU A 55 0.53 -8.68 -2.79
CA LEU A 55 -0.11 -8.15 -3.99
C LEU A 55 -1.37 -8.97 -4.29
N GLU A 56 -2.44 -8.32 -4.74
CA GLU A 56 -3.63 -9.02 -5.21
C GLU A 56 -3.30 -9.99 -6.36
N SER A 57 -2.33 -9.66 -7.21
CA SER A 57 -1.85 -10.53 -8.29
C SER A 57 -1.05 -11.77 -7.83
N GLU A 58 -0.63 -11.83 -6.56
CA GLU A 58 0.14 -12.96 -6.01
C GLU A 58 -0.75 -13.99 -5.27
N LEU A 59 -2.05 -13.72 -5.15
CA LEU A 59 -3.05 -14.56 -4.47
C LEU A 59 -4.00 -15.22 -5.48
#